data_AF-A0A954WUF3-F1
#
_entry.id   AF-A0A954WUF3-F1
#
_cell.length_a   1.000
_cell.length_b   1.000
_cell.length_c   1.000
_cell.angle_alpha   90.00
_cell.angle_beta   90.00
_cell.angle_gamma   90.00
#
_symmetry.space_group_name_H-M   'P 1'
#
loop_
_entity.id
_entity.type
_entity.pdbx_description
1 polymer ?
#
loop_
_entity_poly.entity_id
_entity_poly.type
_entity_poly.pdbx_seq_one_letter_code
_entity_poly.pdbx_strand_id
1 'polypeptide(L)'
;MTSDTVSQDIERYAGKKEELEVDKIFRACVKLEGSDLHLKVGKPPYVRVRGTLRPLNRPPIEAEEMVRLLFPMLNERNRRIFDEDGGADFAYTCDVDGVTWRFRVNMLQQLGQIGLVARRINNWIPDFEGLFLPPSIVDLCKFDQGMVLLAGVTGSGKSTTIASMLNWINRTYRKHILTLEDPIEFVFTDDKCLINQR
;
A
#
# COMPACT_ATOMS: atom_id res chain seq x y z
N MET A 1 19.32 -14.87 -27.11
CA MET A 1 18.34 -14.20 -26.23
C MET A 1 18.11 -12.84 -26.87
N THR A 2 16.94 -12.67 -27.50
CA THR A 2 16.66 -11.60 -28.46
C THR A 2 16.51 -10.24 -27.77
N SER A 3 16.89 -9.17 -28.46
CA SER A 3 16.77 -7.76 -28.03
C SER A 3 15.38 -7.37 -27.53
N ASP A 4 14.34 -8.08 -27.97
CA ASP A 4 12.94 -7.85 -27.59
C ASP A 4 12.64 -8.25 -26.15
N THR A 5 13.26 -9.31 -25.62
CA THR A 5 13.04 -9.75 -24.23
C THR A 5 13.67 -8.77 -23.23
N VAL A 6 14.86 -8.26 -23.54
CA VAL A 6 15.53 -7.25 -22.70
C VAL A 6 14.75 -5.94 -22.69
N SER A 7 14.19 -5.53 -23.83
CA SER A 7 13.35 -4.33 -23.91
C SER A 7 12.07 -4.46 -23.07
N GLN A 8 11.42 -5.63 -23.12
CA GLN A 8 10.25 -5.93 -22.30
C GLN A 8 10.55 -5.97 -20.80
N ASP A 9 11.69 -6.55 -20.41
CA ASP A 9 12.11 -6.59 -19.01
C ASP A 9 12.48 -5.19 -18.50
N ILE A 10 13.15 -4.36 -19.32
CA ILE A 10 13.43 -2.96 -18.97
C ILE A 10 12.12 -2.18 -18.79
N GLU A 11 11.15 -2.33 -19.69
CA GLU A 11 9.86 -1.67 -19.55
C GLU A 11 9.10 -2.15 -18.30
N ARG A 12 9.18 -3.45 -17.98
CA ARG A 12 8.59 -4.04 -16.79
C ARG A 12 9.22 -3.56 -15.47
N TYR A 13 10.54 -3.41 -15.41
CA TYR A 13 11.27 -3.12 -14.18
C TYR A 13 11.72 -1.65 -14.04
N ALA A 14 11.86 -0.92 -15.14
CA ALA A 14 12.34 0.47 -15.19
C ALA A 14 11.41 1.41 -15.98
N GLY A 15 10.31 0.90 -16.55
CA GLY A 15 9.29 1.72 -17.17
C GLY A 15 8.59 2.61 -16.14
N LYS A 16 8.25 3.84 -16.56
CA LYS A 16 7.36 4.67 -15.74
C LYS A 16 5.97 4.06 -15.77
N LYS A 17 5.34 3.98 -14.60
CA LYS A 17 3.94 3.59 -14.48
C LYS A 17 3.09 4.54 -15.34
N GLU A 18 2.27 3.96 -16.21
CA GLU A 18 1.29 4.72 -16.99
C GLU A 18 0.21 5.29 -16.06
N GLU A 19 -0.13 6.55 -16.26
CA GLU A 19 -1.17 7.24 -15.50
C GLU A 19 -2.54 6.70 -15.93
N LEU A 20 -3.28 6.12 -14.98
CA LEU A 20 -4.60 5.53 -15.23
C LEU A 20 -5.71 6.53 -14.87
N GLU A 21 -6.87 6.43 -15.53
CA GLU A 21 -8.02 7.29 -15.23
C GLU A 21 -8.44 7.21 -13.75
N VAL A 22 -8.34 6.01 -13.16
CA VAL A 22 -8.67 5.75 -11.76
C VAL A 22 -7.76 6.50 -10.78
N ASP A 23 -6.55 6.89 -11.17
CA ASP A 23 -5.60 7.60 -10.31
C ASP A 23 -6.17 8.92 -9.80
N LYS A 24 -7.01 9.61 -10.59
CA LYS A 24 -7.72 10.82 -10.13
C LYS A 24 -8.54 10.58 -8.87
N ILE A 25 -9.13 9.40 -8.72
CA ILE A 25 -9.93 9.02 -7.54
C ILE A 25 -9.01 8.68 -6.36
N PHE A 26 -7.92 7.95 -6.60
CA PHE A 26 -6.92 7.65 -5.58
C PHE A 26 -6.28 8.92 -5.01
N ARG A 27 -5.92 9.88 -5.88
CA ARG A 27 -5.41 11.19 -5.46
C ARG A 27 -6.41 11.96 -4.61
N ALA A 28 -7.70 11.91 -4.95
CA ALA A 28 -8.73 12.52 -4.13
C ALA A 28 -8.81 11.89 -2.73
N CYS A 29 -8.69 10.56 -2.63
CA CYS A 29 -8.60 9.87 -1.34
C CYS A 29 -7.41 10.37 -0.50
N VAL A 30 -6.23 10.53 -1.10
CA VAL A 30 -5.03 11.06 -0.42
C VAL A 30 -5.26 12.49 0.06
N LYS A 31 -5.72 13.38 -0.84
CA LYS A 31 -5.93 14.80 -0.54
C LYS A 31 -6.98 15.05 0.54
N LEU A 32 -7.92 14.12 0.72
CA LEU A 32 -8.93 14.16 1.78
C LEU A 32 -8.50 13.43 3.06
N GLU A 33 -7.24 12.98 3.13
CA GLU A 33 -6.69 12.20 4.24
C GLU A 33 -7.49 10.91 4.52
N GLY A 34 -8.05 10.30 3.48
CA GLY A 34 -8.84 9.08 3.56
C GLY A 34 -8.03 7.87 3.99
N SER A 35 -8.62 7.02 4.85
CA SER A 35 -8.07 5.71 5.20
C SER A 35 -8.39 4.65 4.16
N ASP A 36 -9.59 4.69 3.59
CA ASP A 36 -10.07 3.71 2.62
C ASP A 36 -10.84 4.40 1.48
N LEU A 37 -10.64 3.94 0.25
CA LEU A 37 -11.42 4.27 -0.94
C LEU A 37 -12.34 3.10 -1.26
N HIS A 38 -13.61 3.39 -1.53
CA HIS A 38 -14.63 2.41 -1.87
C HIS A 38 -15.30 2.78 -3.20
N LEU A 39 -15.31 1.83 -4.13
CA LEU A 39 -15.95 1.96 -5.44
C LEU A 39 -17.02 0.88 -5.59
N LYS A 40 -18.23 1.32 -5.92
CA LYS A 40 -19.41 0.46 -6.10
C LYS A 40 -20.25 0.98 -7.27
N VAL A 41 -20.65 0.08 -8.17
CA VAL A 41 -21.50 0.43 -9.32
C VAL A 41 -22.80 1.09 -8.85
N GLY A 42 -23.25 2.10 -9.60
CA GLY A 42 -24.45 2.90 -9.33
C GLY A 42 -24.30 3.83 -8.13
N LYS A 43 -23.08 4.05 -7.63
CA LYS A 43 -22.78 4.97 -6.52
C LYS A 43 -21.58 5.85 -6.87
N PRO A 44 -21.50 7.07 -6.31
CA PRO A 44 -20.27 7.85 -6.39
C PRO A 44 -19.14 7.14 -5.65
N PRO A 45 -17.86 7.44 -5.92
CA PRO A 45 -16.76 7.00 -5.07
C PRO A 45 -16.97 7.45 -3.63
N TYR A 46 -16.65 6.59 -2.66
CA TYR A 46 -16.66 6.94 -1.24
C TYR A 46 -15.25 6.90 -0.68
N VAL A 47 -14.95 7.84 0.21
CA VAL A 47 -13.72 7.85 1.00
C VAL A 47 -14.08 7.76 2.47
N ARG A 48 -13.41 6.89 3.21
CA ARG A 48 -13.49 6.85 4.67
C ARG A 48 -12.54 7.87 5.25
N VAL A 49 -13.06 8.88 5.93
CA VAL A 49 -12.26 9.89 6.64
C VAL A 49 -12.63 9.82 8.11
N ARG A 50 -11.63 9.54 8.96
CA ARG A 50 -11.79 9.42 10.42
C ARG A 50 -12.94 8.48 10.83
N GLY A 51 -13.00 7.31 10.18
CA GLY A 51 -14.00 6.28 10.45
C GLY A 51 -15.31 6.40 9.66
N THR A 52 -15.63 7.57 9.12
CA THR A 52 -16.92 7.83 8.44
C THR A 52 -16.78 7.80 6.92
N LEU A 53 -17.67 7.09 6.23
CA LEU A 53 -17.77 7.11 4.76
C LEU A 53 -18.39 8.41 4.26
N ARG A 54 -17.72 9.06 3.32
CA ARG A 54 -18.18 10.29 2.67
C ARG A 54 -18.13 10.13 1.15
N PRO A 55 -19.21 10.48 0.42
CA PRO A 55 -19.17 10.45 -1.04
C PRO A 55 -18.27 11.56 -1.58
N LEU A 56 -17.55 11.29 -2.67
CA LEU A 56 -16.90 12.32 -3.45
C LEU A 56 -17.92 13.08 -4.30
N ASN A 57 -17.63 14.33 -4.64
CA ASN A 57 -18.44 15.12 -5.56
C ASN A 57 -18.19 14.68 -7.01
N ARG A 58 -18.74 13.52 -7.37
CA ARG A 58 -18.71 12.91 -8.71
C ARG A 58 -20.05 12.21 -8.94
N PRO A 59 -20.54 12.11 -10.19
CA PRO A 59 -21.66 11.24 -10.52
C PRO A 59 -21.44 9.78 -10.11
N PRO A 60 -22.52 8.99 -9.98
CA PRO A 60 -22.42 7.54 -9.85
C PRO A 60 -21.58 6.90 -10.96
N ILE A 61 -20.78 5.89 -10.61
CA ILE A 61 -19.99 5.12 -11.58
C ILE A 61 -20.86 3.98 -12.12
N GLU A 62 -21.06 3.96 -13.43
CA GLU A 62 -21.81 2.89 -14.09
C GLU A 62 -20.94 1.65 -14.35
N ALA A 63 -21.57 0.51 -14.63
CA ALA A 63 -20.88 -0.79 -14.76
C ALA A 63 -19.73 -0.77 -15.79
N GLU A 64 -19.97 -0.21 -16.96
CA GLU A 64 -18.96 -0.10 -18.03
C GLU A 64 -17.79 0.79 -17.63
N GLU A 65 -18.08 1.90 -16.96
CA GLU A 65 -17.05 2.81 -16.45
C GLU A 65 -16.23 2.15 -15.36
N MET A 66 -16.85 1.36 -14.49
CA MET A 66 -16.14 0.59 -13.46
C MET A 66 -15.13 -0.39 -14.07
N VAL A 67 -15.51 -1.10 -15.14
CA VAL A 67 -14.58 -1.98 -15.86
C VAL A 67 -13.40 -1.18 -16.42
N ARG A 68 -13.66 -0.06 -17.10
CA ARG A 68 -12.61 0.81 -17.66
C ARG A 68 -11.65 1.35 -16.60
N LEU A 69 -12.17 1.67 -15.40
CA LEU A 69 -11.35 2.19 -14.31
C LEU A 69 -10.47 1.10 -13.67
N LEU A 70 -11.01 -0.11 -13.46
CA LEU A 70 -10.37 -1.09 -12.58
C LEU A 70 -9.54 -2.14 -13.33
N PHE A 71 -9.96 -2.58 -14.51
CA PHE A 71 -9.27 -3.66 -15.23
C PHE A 71 -7.83 -3.30 -15.64
N PRO A 72 -7.52 -2.05 -16.03
CA PRO A 72 -6.13 -1.65 -16.29
C PRO A 72 -5.21 -1.72 -15.06
N MET A 73 -5.76 -1.80 -13.84
CA MET A 73 -4.95 -1.96 -12.62
C MET A 73 -4.40 -3.39 -12.45
N LEU A 74 -4.97 -4.37 -13.14
CA LEU A 74 -4.61 -5.79 -12.99
C LEU A 74 -3.46 -6.16 -13.94
N ASN A 75 -2.42 -6.77 -13.38
CA ASN A 75 -1.48 -7.53 -14.20
C ASN A 75 -2.10 -8.90 -14.57
N GLU A 76 -1.44 -9.63 -15.46
CA GLU A 76 -1.94 -10.92 -15.95
C GLU A 76 -2.23 -11.93 -14.82
N ARG A 77 -1.38 -11.99 -13.79
CA ARG A 77 -1.59 -12.88 -12.63
C ARG A 77 -2.85 -12.49 -11.86
N ASN A 78 -2.99 -11.23 -11.47
CA ASN A 78 -4.12 -10.75 -10.70
C ASN A 78 -5.41 -10.84 -11.51
N ARG A 79 -5.32 -10.69 -12.84
CA ARG A 79 -6.46 -10.87 -13.73
C ARG A 79 -6.95 -12.31 -13.74
N ARG A 80 -6.05 -13.29 -13.86
CA ARG A 80 -6.42 -14.72 -13.78
C ARG A 80 -7.07 -15.04 -12.43
N ILE A 81 -6.46 -14.58 -11.33
CA ILE A 81 -7.02 -14.77 -9.98
C ILE A 81 -8.43 -14.16 -9.89
N PHE A 82 -8.62 -12.93 -10.39
CA PHE A 82 -9.93 -12.28 -10.37
C PHE A 82 -10.97 -13.04 -11.20
N ASP A 83 -10.61 -13.50 -12.40
CA ASP A 83 -11.51 -14.23 -13.30
C ASP A 83 -11.88 -15.62 -12.75
N GLU A 84 -10.98 -16.27 -11.99
CA GLU A 84 -11.20 -17.58 -11.35
C GLU A 84 -11.97 -17.48 -10.02
N ASP A 85 -11.59 -16.55 -9.15
CA ASP A 85 -12.05 -16.49 -7.75
C ASP A 85 -13.12 -15.40 -7.51
N GLY A 86 -13.33 -14.51 -8.47
CA GLY A 86 -14.23 -13.35 -8.31
C GLY A 86 -13.67 -12.23 -7.41
N GLY A 87 -12.38 -12.30 -7.06
CA GLY A 87 -11.70 -11.28 -6.27
C GLY A 87 -10.18 -11.34 -6.41
N ALA A 88 -9.49 -10.22 -6.19
CA ALA A 88 -8.04 -10.15 -6.22
C ALA A 88 -7.51 -9.10 -5.24
N ASP A 89 -6.50 -9.48 -4.45
CA ASP A 89 -5.77 -8.61 -3.54
C ASP A 89 -4.39 -8.26 -4.11
N PHE A 90 -4.05 -6.97 -4.15
CA PHE A 90 -2.76 -6.52 -4.65
C PHE A 90 -2.37 -5.14 -4.12
N ALA A 91 -1.08 -4.80 -4.25
CA ALA A 91 -0.57 -3.46 -3.95
C ALA A 91 -0.75 -2.53 -5.16
N TYR A 92 -1.10 -1.27 -4.90
CA TYR A 92 -1.22 -0.22 -5.90
C TYR A 92 -0.51 1.05 -5.43
N THR A 93 0.18 1.74 -6.33
CA THR A 93 0.89 3.00 -6.05
C THR A 93 0.23 4.18 -6.76
N CYS A 94 0.24 5.37 -6.17
CA CYS A 94 -0.29 6.58 -6.79
C CYS A 94 0.55 7.78 -6.36
N ASP A 95 1.07 8.55 -7.32
CA ASP A 95 1.88 9.73 -7.03
C ASP A 95 0.98 10.96 -6.79
N VAL A 96 1.19 11.63 -5.66
CA VAL A 96 0.46 12.85 -5.28
C VAL A 96 1.48 13.88 -4.81
N ASP A 97 1.53 15.01 -5.50
CA ASP A 97 2.35 16.16 -5.11
C ASP A 97 3.82 15.79 -4.84
N GLY A 98 4.39 14.88 -5.67
CA GLY A 98 5.77 14.42 -5.57
C GLY A 98 6.02 13.27 -4.59
N VAL A 99 4.98 12.77 -3.93
CA VAL A 99 5.06 11.65 -2.97
C VAL A 99 4.30 10.44 -3.51
N THR A 100 4.95 9.28 -3.56
CA THR A 100 4.32 8.01 -3.93
C THR A 100 3.53 7.44 -2.75
N TRP A 101 2.21 7.32 -2.90
CA TRP A 101 1.32 6.70 -1.92
C TRP A 101 1.04 5.25 -2.29
N ARG A 102 1.05 4.36 -1.29
CA ARG A 102 0.71 2.95 -1.50
C ARG A 102 -0.68 2.62 -0.98
N PHE A 103 -1.32 1.66 -1.61
CA PHE A 103 -2.63 1.14 -1.27
C PHE A 103 -2.62 -0.38 -1.30
N ARG A 104 -3.30 -0.99 -0.34
CA ARG A 104 -3.75 -2.38 -0.46
C ARG A 104 -5.11 -2.38 -1.10
N VAL A 105 -5.19 -2.91 -2.31
CA VAL A 105 -6.41 -3.00 -3.10
C VAL A 105 -6.98 -4.40 -2.96
N ASN A 106 -8.27 -4.47 -2.64
CA ASN A 106 -9.13 -5.62 -2.85
C ASN A 106 -10.11 -5.26 -3.96
N MET A 107 -9.99 -5.92 -5.10
CA MET A 107 -10.96 -5.87 -6.17
C MET A 107 -11.90 -7.07 -6.02
N LEU A 108 -13.21 -6.86 -6.15
CA LEU A 108 -14.21 -7.89 -5.85
C LEU A 108 -15.36 -7.86 -6.84
N GLN A 109 -16.03 -9.01 -7.00
CA GLN A 109 -17.32 -9.12 -7.65
C GLN A 109 -18.44 -9.24 -6.59
N GLN A 110 -19.45 -8.37 -6.68
CA GLN A 110 -20.63 -8.37 -5.84
C GLN A 110 -21.88 -8.37 -6.70
N LEU A 111 -22.70 -9.42 -6.59
CA LEU A 111 -23.96 -9.55 -7.34
C LEU A 111 -23.77 -9.36 -8.87
N GLY A 112 -22.70 -9.95 -9.41
CA GLY A 112 -22.34 -9.84 -10.82
C GLY A 112 -21.65 -8.53 -11.23
N GLN A 113 -21.57 -7.53 -10.33
CA GLN A 113 -20.94 -6.23 -10.59
C GLN A 113 -19.56 -6.16 -9.96
N ILE A 114 -18.63 -5.43 -10.57
CA ILE A 114 -17.27 -5.26 -10.07
C ILE A 114 -17.23 -4.09 -9.07
N GLY A 115 -16.37 -4.19 -8.07
CA GLY A 115 -16.09 -3.13 -7.10
C GLY A 115 -14.65 -3.17 -6.62
N LEU A 116 -14.29 -2.15 -5.83
CA LEU A 116 -12.96 -2.04 -5.25
C LEU A 116 -13.04 -1.44 -3.85
N VAL A 117 -12.23 -1.98 -2.94
CA VAL A 117 -11.89 -1.37 -1.67
C VAL A 117 -10.37 -1.22 -1.62
N ALA A 118 -9.87 0.00 -1.52
CA ALA A 118 -8.45 0.27 -1.38
C ALA A 118 -8.15 0.94 -0.06
N ARG A 119 -7.30 0.32 0.76
CA ARG A 119 -6.81 0.91 2.00
C ARG A 119 -5.49 1.62 1.76
N ARG A 120 -5.41 2.89 2.14
CA ARG A 120 -4.16 3.64 2.09
C ARG A 120 -3.17 3.08 3.12
N ILE A 121 -1.97 2.78 2.68
CA ILE A 121 -0.85 2.36 3.53
C ILE A 121 -0.14 3.61 4.03
N ASN A 122 0.28 3.60 5.30
CA ASN A 122 0.91 4.77 5.88
C ASN A 122 2.35 4.91 5.38
N ASN A 123 2.64 6.02 4.71
CA ASN A 123 3.99 6.34 4.25
C ASN A 123 4.89 6.86 5.37
N TRP A 124 4.31 7.25 6.50
CA TRP A 124 5.06 7.83 7.61
C TRP A 124 5.17 6.86 8.76
N ILE A 125 6.41 6.55 9.12
CA ILE A 125 6.75 5.77 10.30
C ILE A 125 6.97 6.76 11.43
N PRO A 126 6.25 6.64 12.56
CA PRO A 126 6.51 7.47 13.71
C PRO A 126 7.94 7.31 14.19
N ASP A 127 8.58 8.41 14.58
CA ASP A 127 9.83 8.34 15.30
C ASP A 127 9.61 7.61 16.63
N PHE A 128 10.62 6.86 17.06
CA PHE A 128 10.51 6.00 18.24
C PHE A 128 10.12 6.81 19.48
N GLU A 129 10.70 8.00 19.63
CA GLU A 129 10.41 8.96 20.69
C GLU A 129 8.93 9.42 20.67
N GLY A 130 8.33 9.50 19.48
CA GLY A 130 6.93 9.88 19.28
C GLY A 130 5.92 8.80 19.67
N LEU A 131 6.38 7.56 19.93
CA LEU A 131 5.54 6.48 20.42
C LEU A 131 5.43 6.43 21.96
N PHE A 132 6.23 7.22 22.68
CA PHE A 132 6.31 7.20 24.15
C PHE A 132 6.57 5.79 24.72
N LEU A 133 7.30 4.95 23.97
CA LEU A 133 7.67 3.62 24.43
C LEU A 133 8.75 3.69 25.50
N PRO A 134 8.81 2.71 26.43
CA PRO A 134 9.88 2.63 27.41
C PRO A 134 11.27 2.63 26.74
N PRO A 135 12.26 3.37 27.27
CA PRO A 135 13.61 3.41 26.68
C PRO A 135 14.25 2.03 26.52
N SER A 136 13.89 1.06 27.38
CA SER A 136 14.36 -0.32 27.32
C SER A 136 14.02 -1.04 26.00
N ILE A 137 13.01 -0.57 25.26
CA ILE A 137 12.68 -1.15 23.95
C ILE A 137 13.71 -0.73 22.89
N VAL A 138 14.32 0.46 23.00
CA VAL A 138 15.43 0.88 22.11
C VAL A 138 16.65 0.00 22.35
N ASP A 139 16.88 -0.44 23.58
CA ASP A 139 18.01 -1.31 23.89
C ASP A 139 17.93 -2.66 23.14
N LEU A 140 16.72 -3.13 22.82
CA LEU A 140 16.52 -4.32 21.98
C LEU A 140 17.08 -4.13 20.57
N CYS A 141 17.04 -2.90 20.03
CA CYS A 141 17.58 -2.57 18.71
C CYS A 141 19.12 -2.57 18.66
N LYS A 142 19.79 -2.60 19.82
CA LYS A 142 21.26 -2.57 19.93
C LYS A 142 21.88 -3.96 19.92
N PHE A 143 21.09 -5.03 20.02
CA PHE A 143 21.61 -6.38 19.91
C PHE A 143 22.14 -6.66 18.50
N ASP A 144 23.32 -7.25 18.41
CA ASP A 144 23.92 -7.60 17.11
C ASP A 144 23.33 -8.87 16.50
N GLN A 145 22.75 -9.75 17.33
CA GLN A 145 22.14 -11.01 16.92
C GLN A 145 21.13 -11.49 17.97
N GLY A 146 20.13 -12.27 17.53
CA GLY A 146 19.09 -12.83 18.39
C GLY A 146 17.72 -12.79 17.71
N MET A 147 16.68 -13.09 18.50
CA MET A 147 15.29 -13.03 18.07
C MET A 147 14.49 -12.19 19.06
N VAL A 148 13.77 -11.18 18.54
CA VAL A 148 12.84 -10.34 19.30
C VAL A 148 11.43 -10.67 18.83
N LEU A 149 10.54 -11.01 19.77
CA LEU A 149 9.14 -11.32 19.48
C LEU A 149 8.24 -10.25 20.09
N LEU A 150 7.48 -9.56 19.25
CA LEU A 150 6.46 -8.61 19.68
C LEU A 150 5.06 -9.21 19.51
N ALA A 151 4.39 -9.48 20.63
CA ALA A 151 3.06 -10.08 20.66
C ALA A 151 2.00 -9.10 21.20
N GLY A 152 0.75 -9.32 20.82
CA GLY A 152 -0.38 -8.46 21.17
C GLY A 152 -1.56 -8.66 20.24
N VAL A 153 -2.74 -8.21 20.65
CA VAL A 153 -3.99 -8.33 19.85
C VAL A 153 -3.95 -7.46 18.58
N THR A 154 -4.85 -7.71 17.65
CA THR A 154 -5.00 -6.87 16.44
C THR A 154 -5.28 -5.42 16.84
N GLY A 155 -4.63 -4.46 16.18
CA GLY A 155 -4.77 -3.04 16.47
C GLY A 155 -3.99 -2.53 17.69
N SER A 156 -3.20 -3.38 18.37
CA SER A 156 -2.41 -2.96 19.54
C SER A 156 -1.13 -2.17 19.21
N GLY A 157 -0.90 -1.80 17.96
CA GLY A 157 0.26 -1.02 17.53
C GLY A 157 1.55 -1.82 17.23
N LYS A 158 1.49 -3.15 17.14
CA LYS A 158 2.68 -4.00 16.90
C LYS A 158 3.50 -3.58 15.67
N SER A 159 2.84 -3.49 14.51
CA SER A 159 3.49 -3.13 13.27
C SER A 159 4.11 -1.74 13.34
N THR A 160 3.41 -0.80 13.99
CA THR A 160 3.93 0.55 14.25
C THR A 160 5.19 0.51 15.10
N THR A 161 5.20 -0.27 16.19
CA THR A 161 6.38 -0.43 17.05
C THR A 161 7.55 -1.06 16.29
N ILE A 162 7.33 -2.15 15.54
CA ILE A 162 8.37 -2.79 14.73
C ILE A 162 8.91 -1.81 13.69
N ALA A 163 8.03 -1.08 13.00
CA ALA A 163 8.43 -0.10 12.01
C ALA A 163 9.29 1.01 12.61
N SER A 164 8.89 1.56 13.76
CA SER A 164 9.69 2.58 14.45
C SER A 164 11.04 2.04 14.95
N MET A 165 11.10 0.79 15.43
CA MET A 165 12.36 0.13 15.80
C MET A 165 13.30 -0.03 14.59
N LEU A 166 12.78 -0.54 13.48
CA LEU A 166 13.55 -0.70 12.23
C LEU A 166 14.00 0.66 11.67
N ASN A 167 13.16 1.69 11.75
CA ASN A 167 13.52 3.05 11.33
C ASN A 167 14.60 3.65 12.24
N TRP A 168 14.56 3.38 13.55
CA TRP A 168 15.63 3.79 14.46
C TRP A 168 16.97 3.10 14.11
N ILE A 169 16.95 1.82 13.75
CA ILE A 169 18.13 1.08 13.26
C ILE A 169 18.63 1.71 11.96
N ASN A 170 17.73 1.99 11.00
CA ASN A 170 18.03 2.63 9.73
C ASN A 170 18.74 3.99 9.88
N ARG A 171 18.35 4.78 10.88
CA ARG A 171 18.96 6.09 11.16
C ARG A 171 20.25 6.00 11.99
N THR A 172 20.48 4.88 12.67
CA THR A 172 21.59 4.74 13.63
C THR A 172 22.78 4.00 13.02
N TYR A 173 22.52 2.90 12.31
CA TYR A 173 23.54 1.95 11.85
C TYR A 173 23.60 1.85 10.33
N ARG A 174 24.73 1.32 9.82
CA ARG A 174 24.91 0.96 8.41
C ARG A 174 24.77 -0.55 8.25
N LYS A 175 23.53 -1.04 8.15
CA LYS A 175 23.20 -2.47 8.05
C LYS A 175 22.31 -2.74 6.82
N HIS A 176 22.05 -4.01 6.53
CA HIS A 176 21.02 -4.42 5.58
C HIS A 176 19.79 -4.89 6.35
N ILE A 177 18.63 -4.32 6.04
CA ILE A 177 17.33 -4.71 6.60
C ILE A 177 16.53 -5.39 5.49
N LEU A 178 16.01 -6.59 5.77
CA LEU A 178 15.09 -7.31 4.89
C LEU A 178 13.78 -7.54 5.65
N THR A 179 12.67 -7.06 5.12
CA THR A 179 11.33 -7.36 5.64
C THR A 179 10.59 -8.30 4.68
N LEU A 180 9.82 -9.22 5.25
CA LEU A 180 8.92 -10.12 4.54
C LEU A 180 7.51 -9.88 5.10
N GLU A 181 6.63 -9.28 4.31
CA GLU A 181 5.31 -8.80 4.75
C GLU A 181 4.21 -9.20 3.76
N ASP A 182 3.06 -9.61 4.27
CA ASP A 182 1.89 -9.94 3.44
C ASP A 182 0.63 -9.22 3.97
N PRO A 183 0.36 -7.99 3.53
CA PRO A 183 1.18 -7.11 2.68
C PRO A 183 2.00 -6.11 3.49
N ILE A 184 2.88 -5.37 2.80
CA ILE A 184 3.67 -4.27 3.38
C ILE A 184 2.79 -3.23 4.08
N GLU A 185 3.04 -2.97 5.37
CA GLU A 185 2.26 -2.03 6.19
C GLU A 185 2.89 -0.63 6.31
N PHE A 186 4.21 -0.55 6.24
CA PHE A 186 4.96 0.70 6.26
C PHE A 186 6.02 0.68 5.17
N VAL A 187 6.25 1.82 4.54
CA VAL A 187 7.32 1.96 3.55
C VAL A 187 8.48 2.69 4.21
N PHE A 188 9.66 2.09 4.18
CA PHE A 188 10.86 2.74 4.67
C PHE A 188 11.51 3.57 3.58
N THR A 189 12.04 4.72 3.96
CA THR A 189 13.00 5.48 3.16
C THR A 189 14.38 5.14 3.67
N ASP A 190 15.26 4.66 2.80
CA ASP A 190 16.66 4.36 3.14
C ASP A 190 17.35 5.63 3.69
N ASP A 191 18.08 5.47 4.80
CA ASP A 191 18.97 6.50 5.36
C ASP A 191 20.39 5.95 5.41
N LYS A 192 20.80 5.30 6.51
CA LYS A 192 22.11 4.66 6.62
C LYS A 192 22.06 3.17 6.29
N CYS A 193 20.91 2.54 6.45
CA CYS A 193 20.71 1.14 6.06
C CYS A 193 20.26 1.04 4.59
N LEU A 194 20.62 -0.08 3.98
CA LEU A 194 19.97 -0.56 2.75
C LEU A 194 18.72 -1.35 3.16
N ILE A 195 17.55 -1.05 2.60
CA ILE A 195 16.31 -1.72 2.98
C ILE A 195 15.66 -2.40 1.77
N ASN A 196 15.36 -3.69 1.92
CA ASN A 196 14.56 -4.44 0.96
C ASN A 196 13.28 -4.92 1.64
N GLN A 197 12.12 -4.64 1.05
CA GLN A 197 10.82 -5.11 1.53
C GLN A 197 10.20 -6.02 0.47
N ARG A 198 9.76 -7.21 0.87
CA ARG A 198 9.14 -8.20 -0.03
C ARG A 198 7.80 -8.68 0.51
#